data_AF-A0A3D4Z559-F1
#
_entry.id   AF-A0A3D4Z559-F1
#
_cell.length_a   1.000
_cell.length_b   1.000
_cell.length_c   1.000
_cell.angle_alpha   90.00
_cell.angle_beta   90.00
_cell.angle_gamma   90.00
#
_symmetry.space_group_name_H-M   'P 1'
#
loop_
_entity.id
_entity.type
_entity.pdbx_description
1 polymer ?
#
loop_
_entity_poly.entity_id
_entity_poly.type
_entity_poly.pdbx_seq_one_letter_code
_entity_poly.pdbx_strand_id
1 'polypeptide(L)'
;LTQLAAISTFLHNIYNGLENILKRIALFRGVTLSRSSTWHKDLLLSSHKQGIFSEKSLNDLMNLLSFRHFFVHSYVFNVTWIDLKPLAQSIDKVVHRFKKEIFRFLAL
;
A
#
# COMPACT_ATOMS: atom_id res chain seq x y z
N LEU A 1 2.35 19.04 15.23
CA LEU A 1 2.35 19.12 13.76
C LEU A 1 3.50 18.32 13.14
N THR A 2 4.77 18.62 13.46
CA THR A 2 5.95 17.95 12.88
C THR A 2 5.94 16.41 12.99
N GLN A 3 5.54 15.87 14.14
CA GLN A 3 5.45 14.41 14.35
C GLN A 3 4.38 13.75 13.47
N LEU A 4 3.21 14.36 13.32
CA LEU A 4 2.13 13.84 12.48
C LEU A 4 2.51 13.88 11.00
N ALA A 5 3.17 14.95 10.56
CA ALA A 5 3.71 15.06 9.22
C ALA A 5 4.75 13.96 8.96
N ALA A 6 5.70 13.76 9.88
CA ALA A 6 6.73 12.72 9.76
C ALA A 6 6.13 11.30 9.67
N ILE A 7 5.17 10.96 10.54
CA ILE A 7 4.48 9.67 10.53
C ILE A 7 3.71 9.49 9.22
N SER A 8 3.00 10.52 8.76
CA SER A 8 2.23 10.46 7.52
C SER A 8 3.13 10.24 6.31
N THR A 9 4.23 10.99 6.21
CA THR A 9 5.23 10.83 5.15
C THR A 9 5.85 9.43 5.18
N PHE A 10 6.11 8.89 6.38
CA PHE A 10 6.64 7.54 6.53
C PHE A 10 5.67 6.47 6.02
N LEU A 11 4.39 6.54 6.42
CA LEU A 11 3.34 5.63 5.95
C LEU A 11 3.16 5.71 4.43
N HIS A 12 3.15 6.93 3.88
CA HIS A 12 3.07 7.17 2.44
C HIS A 12 4.25 6.52 1.69
N ASN A 13 5.47 6.71 2.18
CA ASN A 13 6.67 6.15 1.58
C ASN A 13 6.68 4.61 1.63
N ILE A 14 6.23 4.02 2.74
CA ILE A 14 6.06 2.56 2.84
C ILE A 14 5.08 2.07 1.78
N TYR A 15 3.89 2.66 1.70
CA TYR A 15 2.90 2.26 0.72
C TYR A 15 3.44 2.35 -0.72
N ASN A 16 4.11 3.44 -1.08
CA ASN A 16 4.73 3.60 -2.39
C ASN A 16 5.77 2.50 -2.68
N GLY A 17 6.55 2.10 -1.67
CA GLY A 17 7.49 0.99 -1.77
C GLY A 17 6.81 -0.35 -2.07
N LEU A 18 5.75 -0.68 -1.33
CA LEU A 18 4.96 -1.90 -1.53
C LEU A 18 4.34 -1.93 -2.92
N GLU A 19 3.76 -0.81 -3.35
CA GLU A 19 3.17 -0.65 -4.67
C GLU A 19 4.19 -0.79 -5.79
N ASN A 20 5.39 -0.22 -5.64
CA ASN A 20 6.45 -0.34 -6.62
C ASN A 20 6.95 -1.78 -6.79
N ILE A 21 6.92 -2.60 -5.74
CA ILE A 21 7.19 -4.04 -5.85
C ILE A 21 6.13 -4.71 -6.73
N LEU A 22 4.85 -4.42 -6.49
CA LEU A 22 3.75 -4.99 -7.29
C LEU A 22 3.81 -4.55 -8.76
N LYS A 23 4.17 -3.28 -9.05
CA LYS A 23 4.38 -2.81 -10.43
C LYS A 23 5.45 -3.62 -11.15
N ARG A 24 6.57 -3.91 -10.48
CA ARG A 24 7.66 -4.70 -11.06
C ARG A 24 7.22 -6.14 -11.33
N ILE A 25 6.46 -6.74 -10.42
CA ILE A 25 5.89 -8.08 -10.64
C ILE A 25 4.89 -8.07 -11.81
N ALA A 26 4.00 -7.08 -11.87
CA ALA A 26 3.04 -6.94 -12.97
C ALA A 26 3.75 -6.79 -14.32
N LEU A 27 4.79 -5.95 -14.38
CA LEU A 27 5.62 -5.78 -15.58
C LEU A 27 6.30 -7.09 -16.00
N PHE A 28 6.88 -7.82 -15.04
CA PHE A 28 7.52 -9.12 -15.30
C PHE A 28 6.54 -10.15 -15.86
N ARG A 29 5.27 -10.12 -15.42
CA ARG A 29 4.21 -11.01 -15.93
C ARG A 29 3.52 -10.49 -17.19
N GLY A 30 4.00 -9.39 -17.79
CA GLY A 30 3.43 -8.81 -19.00
C GLY A 30 2.06 -8.13 -18.80
N VAL A 31 1.70 -7.80 -17.55
CA VAL A 31 0.45 -7.11 -17.24
C VAL A 31 0.62 -5.61 -17.49
N THR A 32 -0.14 -5.08 -18.45
CA THR A 32 -0.21 -3.64 -18.70
C THR A 32 -1.09 -2.96 -17.66
N LEU A 33 -0.51 -2.03 -16.90
CA LEU A 33 -1.27 -1.21 -15.97
C LEU A 33 -2.06 -0.13 -16.74
N SER A 34 -3.30 0.13 -16.31
CA SER A 34 -4.11 1.20 -16.87
C SER A 34 -3.48 2.57 -16.54
N ARG A 35 -3.77 3.57 -17.37
CA ARG A 35 -3.44 4.98 -17.09
C ARG A 35 -4.58 5.72 -16.38
N SER A 36 -5.58 5.00 -15.84
CA SER A 36 -6.75 5.60 -15.19
C SER A 36 -6.40 6.19 -13.83
N SER A 37 -7.21 7.10 -13.28
CA SER A 37 -7.03 7.61 -11.91
C SER A 37 -7.12 6.53 -10.82
N THR A 38 -7.70 5.37 -11.14
CA THR A 38 -7.88 4.21 -10.25
C THR A 38 -6.78 3.17 -10.34
N TRP A 39 -5.75 3.39 -11.15
CA TRP A 39 -4.73 2.37 -11.47
C TRP A 39 -4.08 1.76 -10.22
N HIS A 40 -3.94 2.53 -9.14
CA HIS A 40 -3.43 2.08 -7.84
C HIS A 40 -4.29 0.93 -7.26
N LYS A 41 -5.61 1.12 -7.23
CA LYS A 41 -6.57 0.11 -6.76
C LYS A 41 -6.59 -1.08 -7.69
N ASP A 42 -6.56 -0.84 -9.00
CA ASP A 42 -6.60 -1.89 -10.02
C ASP A 42 -5.36 -2.80 -9.92
N LEU A 43 -4.19 -2.23 -9.63
CA LEU A 43 -2.95 -2.97 -9.36
C LEU A 43 -3.11 -3.90 -8.15
N LEU A 44 -3.69 -3.42 -7.04
CA LEU A 44 -3.89 -4.24 -5.84
C LEU A 44 -4.85 -5.40 -6.10
N LEU A 45 -6.00 -5.13 -6.72
CA LEU A 45 -7.00 -6.15 -7.04
C LEU A 45 -6.46 -7.20 -8.01
N SER A 46 -5.77 -6.77 -9.07
CA SER A 46 -5.15 -7.67 -10.04
C SER A 46 -4.05 -8.52 -9.39
N SER A 47 -3.22 -7.93 -8.53
CA SER A 47 -2.16 -8.63 -7.81
C SER A 47 -2.73 -9.69 -6.86
N HIS A 48 -3.80 -9.36 -6.14
CA HIS A 48 -4.50 -10.30 -5.28
C HIS A 48 -5.12 -11.46 -6.08
N LYS A 49 -5.80 -11.15 -7.20
CA LYS A 49 -6.40 -12.17 -8.08
C LYS A 49 -5.37 -13.15 -8.65
N GLN A 50 -4.13 -12.71 -8.83
CA GLN A 50 -3.01 -13.55 -9.26
C GLN A 50 -2.38 -14.37 -8.13
N GLY A 51 -2.90 -14.30 -6.91
CA GLY A 51 -2.40 -15.05 -5.76
C GLY A 51 -1.08 -14.51 -5.18
N ILE A 52 -0.71 -13.26 -5.47
CA ILE A 52 0.55 -12.66 -4.98
C ILE A 52 0.54 -12.53 -3.45
N PHE A 53 -0.61 -12.18 -2.88
CA PHE A 53 -0.79 -11.96 -1.45
C PHE A 53 -2.22 -12.29 -1.02
N SER A 54 -2.42 -12.49 0.28
CA SER A 54 -3.72 -12.89 0.85
C SER A 54 -4.76 -11.77 0.84
N GLU A 55 -6.04 -12.13 1.00
CA GLU A 55 -7.14 -11.17 1.16
C GLU A 55 -6.91 -10.22 2.36
N LYS A 56 -6.25 -10.71 3.42
CA LYS A 56 -5.87 -9.88 4.55
C LYS A 56 -4.90 -8.77 4.13
N SER A 57 -3.87 -9.12 3.36
CA SER A 57 -2.92 -8.14 2.83
C SER A 57 -3.59 -7.18 1.84
N LEU A 58 -4.56 -7.64 1.04
CA LEU A 58 -5.34 -6.75 0.19
C LEU A 58 -6.04 -5.66 1.01
N ASN A 59 -6.75 -6.04 2.06
CA ASN A 59 -7.47 -5.11 2.93
C ASN A 59 -6.51 -4.13 3.64
N ASP A 60 -5.37 -4.61 4.16
CA ASP A 60 -4.34 -3.76 4.78
C ASP A 60 -3.77 -2.73 3.78
N LEU A 61 -3.49 -3.15 2.53
CA LEU A 61 -2.98 -2.28 1.47
C LEU A 61 -4.05 -1.28 0.97
N MET A 62 -5.32 -1.67 0.94
CA MET A 62 -6.43 -0.79 0.57
C MET A 62 -6.64 0.33 1.61
N ASN A 63 -6.43 0.04 2.89
CA ASN A 63 -6.46 1.04 3.96
C ASN A 63 -5.31 2.04 3.81
N LEU A 64 -4.10 1.56 3.50
CA LEU A 64 -2.94 2.43 3.22
C LEU A 64 -3.13 3.27 1.94
N LEU A 65 -3.75 2.72 0.90
CA LEU A 65 -4.10 3.46 -0.32
C LEU A 65 -5.12 4.57 -0.03
N SER A 66 -6.15 4.24 0.74
CA SER A 66 -7.18 5.21 1.17
C SER A 66 -6.53 6.36 1.94
N PHE A 67 -5.63 6.03 2.87
CA PHE A 67 -4.83 7.02 3.60
C PHE A 67 -3.95 7.85 2.66
N ARG A 68 -3.29 7.25 1.68
CA ARG A 68 -2.49 7.99 0.69
C ARG A 68 -3.35 9.02 -0.06
N HIS A 69 -4.51 8.64 -0.56
CA HIS A 69 -5.41 9.57 -1.25
C HIS A 69 -5.87 10.69 -0.31
N PHE A 70 -6.26 10.34 0.91
CA PHE A 70 -6.63 11.33 1.92
C PHE A 70 -5.46 12.29 2.19
N PHE A 71 -4.27 11.79 2.51
CA PHE A 71 -3.08 12.59 2.83
C PHE A 71 -2.64 13.51 1.68
N VAL A 72 -2.65 13.01 0.44
CA VAL A 72 -2.23 13.79 -0.74
C VAL A 72 -3.21 14.93 -1.05
N HIS A 73 -4.50 14.78 -0.74
CA HIS A 73 -5.54 15.76 -1.12
C HIS A 73 -6.05 16.63 0.03
N SER A 74 -5.97 16.21 1.29
CA SER A 74 -6.62 16.90 2.42
C SER A 74 -5.82 18.04 3.04
N TYR A 75 -4.59 18.28 2.58
CA TYR A 75 -3.57 19.09 3.26
C TYR A 75 -3.31 18.59 4.70
N VAL A 76 -2.05 18.59 5.13
CA VAL A 76 -1.61 18.02 6.43
C VAL A 76 -2.39 18.54 7.64
N PHE A 77 -3.07 19.68 7.52
CA PHE A 77 -3.88 20.32 8.56
C PHE A 77 -5.08 19.50 9.05
N ASN A 78 -5.62 18.59 8.23
CA ASN A 78 -6.81 17.79 8.61
C ASN A 78 -6.45 16.38 9.10
N VAL A 79 -5.17 16.01 9.11
CA VAL A 79 -4.72 14.68 9.55
C VAL A 79 -4.64 14.66 11.07
N THR A 80 -5.47 13.85 11.72
CA THR A 80 -5.42 13.68 13.17
C THR A 80 -4.62 12.43 13.57
N TRP A 81 -4.10 12.41 14.80
CA TRP A 81 -3.47 11.21 15.34
C TRP A 81 -4.43 10.02 15.42
N ILE A 82 -5.73 10.27 15.62
CA ILE A 82 -6.76 9.23 15.71
C ILE A 82 -6.83 8.44 14.40
N ASP A 83 -6.69 9.11 13.26
CA ASP A 83 -6.70 8.48 11.93
C ASP A 83 -5.39 7.74 11.63
N LEU A 84 -4.24 8.30 12.06
CA LEU A 84 -2.92 7.73 11.80
C LEU A 84 -2.59 6.54 12.68
N LYS A 85 -3.03 6.56 13.94
CA LYS A 85 -2.63 5.59 14.97
C LYS A 85 -2.87 4.14 14.55
N PRO A 86 -4.03 3.75 14.00
CA PRO A 86 -4.27 2.36 13.58
C PRO A 86 -3.30 1.91 12.49
N LEU A 87 -3.00 2.78 11.52
CA LEU A 87 -2.08 2.49 10.42
C LEU A 87 -0.64 2.39 10.94
N ALA A 88 -0.21 3.37 11.76
CA ALA A 88 1.12 3.40 12.35
C ALA A 88 1.39 2.19 13.27
N GLN A 89 0.41 1.78 14.08
CA GLN A 89 0.56 0.64 14.99
C GLN A 89 0.55 -0.73 14.28
N SER A 90 -0.03 -0.80 13.08
CA SER A 90 -0.13 -2.05 12.31
C SER A 90 0.96 -2.20 11.25
N ILE A 91 1.63 -1.11 10.86
CA ILE A 91 2.49 -1.06 9.66
C ILE A 91 3.58 -2.14 9.63
N ASP A 92 4.25 -2.41 10.76
CA ASP A 92 5.30 -3.42 10.83
C ASP A 92 4.77 -4.82 10.53
N LYS A 93 3.58 -5.15 11.07
CA LYS A 93 2.91 -6.44 10.82
C LYS A 93 2.47 -6.55 9.36
N VAL A 94 1.99 -5.46 8.77
CA VAL A 94 1.59 -5.40 7.36
C VAL A 94 2.80 -5.63 6.46
N VAL A 95 3.89 -4.88 6.66
CA VAL A 95 5.12 -4.99 5.88
C VAL A 95 5.73 -6.39 6.02
N HIS A 96 5.80 -6.93 7.23
CA HIS A 96 6.35 -8.27 7.46
C HIS A 96 5.52 -9.36 6.75
N ARG A 97 4.19 -9.30 6.86
CA ARG A 97 3.28 -10.23 6.17
C ARG A 97 3.44 -10.14 4.66
N PHE A 98 3.35 -8.93 4.12
CA PHE A 98 3.49 -8.67 2.68
C PHE A 98 4.83 -9.20 2.16
N LYS A 99 5.94 -8.88 2.84
CA LYS A 99 7.27 -9.37 2.49
C LYS A 99 7.30 -10.90 2.40
N LYS A 100 6.77 -11.60 3.42
CA LYS A 100 6.72 -13.07 3.45
C LYS A 100 5.89 -13.64 2.30
N GLU A 101 4.77 -13.01 1.97
CA GLU A 101 3.90 -13.43 0.86
C GLU A 101 4.57 -13.21 -0.49
N ILE A 102 5.22 -12.06 -0.72
CA ILE A 102 6.00 -11.81 -1.95
C ILE A 102 7.11 -12.85 -2.12
N PHE A 103 7.89 -13.14 -1.08
CA PHE A 103 8.95 -14.15 -1.19
C PHE A 103 8.40 -15.54 -1.46
N ARG A 104 7.27 -15.90 -0.84
CA ARG A 104 6.60 -17.17 -1.13
C ARG A 104 6.13 -17.22 -2.58
N PHE A 105 5.52 -16.14 -3.08
CA PHE A 105 5.04 -16.06 -4.45
C PHE A 105 6.17 -16.15 -5.48
N LEU A 106 7.32 -15.51 -5.23
CA LEU A 106 8.48 -15.55 -6.12
C LEU A 106 9.26 -16.87 -6.08
N ALA A 107 9.05 -17.70 -5.06
CA ALA A 107 9.62 -19.04 -4.96
C ALA A 107 8.77 -20.12 -5.65
N LEU A 108 7.58 -19.75 -6.16
CA LEU A 108 6.71 -20.60 -6.98
C LEU A 108 7.07 -20.46 -8.46
#